data_AF-A0A2N5SYY8-F1
#
_entry.id   AF-A0A2N5SYY8-F1
#
_cell.length_a   1.000
_cell.length_b   1.000
_cell.length_c   1.000
_cell.angle_alpha   90.00
_cell.angle_beta   90.00
_cell.angle_gamma   90.00
#
_symmetry.space_group_name_H-M   'P 1'
#
loop_
_entity.id
_entity.type
_entity.pdbx_description
1 polymer ?
#
loop_
_entity_poly.entity_id
_entity_poly.type
_entity_poly.pdbx_seq_one_letter_code
_entity_poly.pdbx_strand_id
1 'polypeptide(L)'
;MTAVQFLYLNEAANLRTINYFWLHCDNNWIRERSDPATLEPVDLDNIPCLGSILADDTGLGKTLTTLALILKTSHQACDFGDSPSPFENTSRCGATLVICPKATLKNWEHEITTHFAKNSIPYSIFYGRGRDRTPKETLKSSMVVLTSYDLIGTSGNPLHTNQNTIKSLNMEWYRIVLDEAQ
;
A
#
# COMPACT_ATOMS: atom_id res chain seq x y z
N MET A 1 6.24 19.73 6.65
CA MET A 1 6.37 18.61 5.69
C MET A 1 4.96 18.18 5.29
N THR A 2 4.64 17.97 4.02
CA THR A 2 3.30 17.48 3.63
C THR A 2 3.18 15.97 3.92
N ALA A 3 1.97 15.46 4.16
CA ALA A 3 1.75 14.03 4.40
C ALA A 3 2.28 13.16 3.25
N VAL A 4 2.03 13.54 1.99
CA VAL A 4 2.56 12.83 0.81
C VAL A 4 4.10 12.79 0.81
N GLN A 5 4.76 13.90 1.20
CA GLN A 5 6.21 13.92 1.26
C GLN A 5 6.74 13.04 2.39
N PHE A 6 6.08 13.03 3.55
CA PHE A 6 6.42 12.14 4.66
C PHE A 6 6.33 10.67 4.25
N LEU A 7 5.20 10.25 3.65
CA LEU A 7 5.01 8.87 3.18
C LEU A 7 6.06 8.47 2.14
N TYR A 8 6.34 9.34 1.16
CA TYR A 8 7.34 9.09 0.14
C TYR A 8 8.76 8.88 0.72
N LEU A 9 9.15 9.65 1.73
CA LEU A 9 10.46 9.53 2.38
C LEU A 9 10.59 8.22 3.18
N ASN A 10 9.48 7.70 3.70
CA ASN A 10 9.46 6.43 4.44
C ASN A 10 9.45 5.19 3.52
N GLU A 11 9.11 5.35 2.24
CA GLU A 11 9.19 4.28 1.23
C GLU A 11 10.53 4.23 0.49
N ALA A 12 11.36 5.26 0.62
CA ALA A 12 12.64 5.33 -0.07
C ALA A 12 13.75 4.64 0.73
N ALA A 13 14.23 3.49 0.23
CA ALA A 13 15.27 2.65 0.85
C ALA A 13 16.62 3.36 1.12
N ASN A 14 16.88 4.50 0.47
CA ASN A 14 18.17 5.20 0.52
C ASN A 14 18.25 6.33 1.54
N LEU A 15 17.20 6.57 2.31
CA LEU A 15 17.18 7.69 3.24
C LEU A 15 17.43 7.22 4.67
N ARG A 16 18.31 7.98 5.34
CA ARG A 16 18.53 7.98 6.79
C ARG A 16 17.28 8.47 7.54
N THR A 17 16.08 8.04 7.12
CA THR A 17 14.78 8.58 7.50
C THR A 17 14.53 8.38 8.99
N ILE A 18 14.95 7.25 9.55
CA ILE A 18 14.89 7.01 11.00
C ILE A 18 15.73 8.05 11.75
N ASN A 19 16.96 8.31 11.33
CA ASN A 19 17.81 9.31 11.98
C ASN A 19 17.26 10.73 11.80
N TYR A 20 16.77 11.07 10.62
CA TYR A 20 16.19 12.40 10.36
C TYR A 20 14.88 12.60 11.14
N PHE A 21 14.01 11.59 11.18
CA PHE A 21 12.81 11.56 11.99
C PHE A 21 13.16 11.68 13.47
N TRP A 22 14.08 10.85 13.97
CA TRP A 22 14.50 10.85 15.37
C TRP A 22 15.07 12.19 15.80
N LEU A 23 15.83 12.87 14.94
CA LEU A 23 16.47 14.17 15.21
C LEU A 23 15.58 15.38 14.89
N HIS A 24 14.40 15.20 14.30
CA HIS A 24 13.49 16.31 14.01
C HIS A 24 13.08 17.04 15.29
N CYS A 25 12.95 18.37 15.24
CA CYS A 25 12.62 19.21 16.41
C CYS A 25 11.26 18.85 17.02
N ASP A 26 10.28 18.50 16.17
CA ASP A 26 8.94 18.12 16.61
C ASP A 26 8.92 16.78 17.39
N ASN A 27 10.00 16.00 17.30
CA ASN A 27 10.15 14.71 17.98
C ASN A 27 11.04 14.79 19.23
N ASN A 28 11.40 15.99 19.70
CA ASN A 28 12.18 16.18 20.94
C ASN A 28 11.57 15.42 22.13
N TRP A 29 10.24 15.44 22.23
CA TRP A 29 9.49 14.79 23.31
C TRP A 29 9.69 13.27 23.36
N ILE A 30 9.99 12.62 22.22
CA ILE A 30 10.27 11.18 22.17
C ILE A 30 11.61 10.91 22.85
N ARG A 31 12.61 11.73 22.54
CA ARG A 31 13.98 11.60 23.10
C ARG A 31 14.02 11.90 24.59
N GLU A 32 13.23 12.88 25.04
CA GLU A 32 13.08 13.19 26.48
C GLU A 32 12.43 12.05 27.27
N ARG A 33 11.60 11.22 26.63
CA ARG A 33 10.91 10.09 27.27
C ARG A 33 11.58 8.74 27.03
N SER A 34 12.60 8.69 26.17
CA SER A 34 13.32 7.45 25.86
C SER A 34 14.55 7.35 26.75
N ASP A 35 14.78 6.19 27.35
CA ASP A 35 16.02 5.93 28.07
C ASP A 35 17.15 5.67 27.05
N PRO A 36 18.20 6.52 26.98
CA PRO A 36 19.31 6.32 26.08
C PRO A 36 20.01 4.96 26.25
N ALA A 37 19.90 4.34 27.42
CA ALA A 37 20.51 3.03 27.72
C ALA A 37 19.74 1.84 27.08
N THR A 38 18.51 2.06 26.60
CA THR A 38 17.66 1.01 25.99
C THR A 38 17.64 1.04 24.47
N LEU A 39 18.23 2.06 23.85
CA LEU A 39 18.32 2.17 22.41
C LEU A 39 19.54 1.38 21.92
N GLU A 40 19.32 0.13 21.53
CA GLU A 40 20.33 -0.58 20.74
C GLU A 40 20.60 0.19 19.44
N PRO A 41 21.87 0.25 18.97
CA PRO A 41 22.16 0.80 17.65
C PRO A 41 21.28 0.10 16.62
N VAL A 42 20.51 0.87 15.84
CA VAL A 42 19.77 0.31 14.71
C VAL A 42 20.78 -0.40 13.82
N ASP A 43 20.64 -1.72 13.72
CA ASP A 43 21.49 -2.55 12.88
C ASP A 43 21.32 -2.09 11.43
N LEU A 44 22.28 -1.30 10.95
CA LEU A 44 22.25 -0.66 9.63
C LEU A 44 22.35 -1.67 8.48
N ASP A 45 22.67 -2.94 8.80
CA ASP A 45 22.74 -4.04 7.84
C ASP A 45 21.36 -4.69 7.58
N ASN A 46 20.35 -4.40 8.42
CA ASN A 46 18.97 -4.79 8.16
C ASN A 46 18.24 -3.70 7.36
N ILE A 47 17.78 -4.03 6.16
CA ILE A 47 16.92 -3.13 5.37
C ILE A 47 15.68 -2.83 6.22
N PRO A 48 15.46 -1.58 6.65
CA PRO A 48 14.32 -1.26 7.51
C PRO A 48 13.02 -1.54 6.76
N CYS A 49 12.00 -2.01 7.48
CA CYS A 49 10.66 -2.14 6.92
C CYS A 49 10.22 -0.78 6.35
N LEU A 50 9.93 -0.74 5.05
CA LEU A 50 9.47 0.46 4.35
C LEU A 50 7.96 0.58 4.50
N GLY A 51 7.48 1.80 4.76
CA GLY A 51 6.05 2.07 4.90
C GLY A 51 5.73 3.09 5.98
N SER A 52 4.44 3.28 6.26
CA SER A 52 3.97 4.29 7.21
C SER A 52 2.59 3.97 7.72
N ILE A 53 2.26 4.51 8.90
CA ILE A 53 0.91 4.54 9.44
C ILE A 53 0.36 5.95 9.25
N LEU A 54 -0.76 6.07 8.54
CA LEU A 54 -1.49 7.32 8.40
C LEU A 54 -2.73 7.29 9.29
N ALA A 55 -2.58 7.74 10.53
CA ALA A 55 -3.60 7.69 11.58
C ALA A 55 -4.25 9.06 11.85
N ASP A 56 -4.60 9.77 10.77
CA ASP A 56 -5.36 11.02 10.87
C ASP A 56 -6.84 10.76 11.20
N ASP A 57 -7.53 11.74 11.75
CA ASP A 57 -8.99 11.69 11.94
C ASP A 57 -9.75 11.42 10.62
N THR A 58 -10.94 10.83 10.74
CA THR A 58 -11.84 10.64 9.60
C THR A 58 -12.18 11.97 8.95
N GLY A 59 -12.09 12.06 7.63
CA GLY A 59 -12.38 13.29 6.87
C GLY A 59 -11.17 14.19 6.56
N LEU A 60 -9.97 13.88 7.07
CA LEU A 60 -8.75 14.63 6.77
C LEU A 60 -8.07 14.27 5.42
N GLY A 61 -8.76 13.55 4.54
CA GLY A 61 -8.28 13.28 3.19
C GLY A 61 -7.19 12.20 3.09
N LYS A 62 -7.18 11.22 4.00
CA LYS A 62 -6.25 10.07 3.97
C LYS A 62 -6.27 9.33 2.63
N THR A 63 -7.47 9.10 2.08
CA THR A 63 -7.66 8.44 0.78
C THR A 63 -7.00 9.23 -0.34
N LEU A 64 -7.28 10.55 -0.43
CA LEU A 64 -6.65 11.43 -1.43
C LEU A 64 -5.13 11.52 -1.27
N THR A 65 -4.64 11.59 -0.03
CA THR A 65 -3.21 11.58 0.27
C THR A 65 -2.56 10.29 -0.23
N THR A 66 -3.22 9.15 -0.03
CA THR A 66 -2.75 7.85 -0.51
C THR A 66 -2.78 7.76 -2.03
N LEU A 67 -3.85 8.22 -2.68
CA LEU A 67 -3.94 8.26 -4.15
C LEU A 67 -2.88 9.18 -4.77
N ALA A 68 -2.60 10.33 -4.15
CA ALA A 68 -1.54 11.23 -4.56
C ALA A 68 -0.15 10.57 -4.44
N LEU A 69 0.09 9.81 -3.38
CA LEU A 69 1.32 9.01 -3.24
C LEU A 69 1.44 7.96 -4.34
N ILE A 70 0.37 7.20 -4.60
CA ILE A 70 0.33 6.17 -5.66
C ILE A 70 0.69 6.79 -7.02
N LEU A 71 0.09 7.94 -7.35
CA LEU A 71 0.39 8.64 -8.59
C LEU A 71 1.85 9.13 -8.64
N LYS A 72 2.35 9.69 -7.53
CA LYS A 72 3.72 10.19 -7.40
C LYS A 72 4.78 9.10 -7.59
N THR A 73 4.51 7.87 -7.15
CA THR A 73 5.45 6.74 -7.25
C THR A 73 5.16 5.81 -8.42
N SER A 74 4.32 6.21 -9.37
CA SER A 74 3.84 5.34 -10.45
C SER A 74 4.97 4.77 -11.31
N HIS A 75 6.00 5.57 -11.61
CA HIS A 75 7.19 5.09 -12.34
C HIS A 75 7.96 3.99 -11.58
N GLN A 76 8.17 4.18 -10.27
CA GLN A 76 8.86 3.20 -9.42
C GLN A 76 8.05 1.90 -9.31
N ALA A 77 6.72 2.03 -9.27
CA ALA A 77 5.78 0.92 -9.33
C ALA A 77 5.88 0.14 -10.65
N CYS A 78 5.95 0.84 -11.79
CA CYS A 78 6.14 0.20 -13.10
C CYS A 78 7.47 -0.56 -13.16
N ASP A 79 8.58 0.09 -12.78
CA ASP A 79 9.91 -0.54 -12.75
C ASP A 79 9.92 -1.81 -11.88
N PHE A 80 9.24 -1.77 -10.74
CA PHE A 80 9.06 -2.94 -9.88
C PHE A 80 8.26 -4.04 -10.59
N GLY A 81 7.13 -3.71 -11.22
CA GLY A 81 6.27 -4.66 -11.93
C GLY A 81 6.97 -5.36 -13.10
N ASP A 82 7.89 -4.67 -13.76
CA ASP A 82 8.66 -5.18 -14.91
C ASP A 82 9.90 -5.98 -14.50
N SER A 83 10.33 -5.85 -13.25
CA SER A 83 11.48 -6.59 -12.72
C SER A 83 11.14 -8.05 -12.40
N PRO A 84 12.11 -8.97 -12.51
CA PRO A 84 11.90 -10.37 -12.17
C PRO A 84 11.65 -10.53 -10.66
N SER A 85 10.69 -11.41 -10.32
CA SER A 85 10.46 -11.84 -8.94
C SER A 85 11.60 -12.74 -8.47
N PRO A 86 12.13 -12.56 -7.24
CA PRO A 86 13.11 -13.48 -6.65
C PRO A 86 12.46 -14.81 -6.20
N PHE A 87 11.12 -14.85 -6.09
CA PHE A 87 10.37 -16.03 -5.68
C PHE A 87 9.86 -16.80 -6.91
N GLU A 88 10.08 -18.11 -6.92
CA GLU A 88 9.58 -19.00 -7.97
C GLU A 88 8.05 -18.95 -8.09
N ASN A 89 7.56 -19.09 -9.33
CA ASN A 89 6.13 -19.03 -9.70
C ASN A 89 5.39 -17.74 -9.30
N THR A 90 6.08 -16.74 -8.75
CA THR A 90 5.51 -15.47 -8.32
C THR A 90 5.82 -14.41 -9.36
N SER A 91 4.88 -13.52 -9.63
CA SER A 91 5.13 -12.42 -10.56
C SER A 91 4.93 -11.08 -9.89
N ARG A 92 5.82 -10.12 -10.12
CA ARG A 92 5.65 -8.75 -9.62
C ARG A 92 4.48 -8.06 -10.29
N CYS A 93 3.84 -7.19 -9.52
CA CYS A 93 2.72 -6.36 -9.91
C CYS A 93 3.00 -4.94 -9.42
N GLY A 94 3.11 -3.99 -10.35
CA GLY A 94 3.31 -2.58 -10.04
C GLY A 94 2.10 -1.91 -9.36
N ALA A 95 0.95 -2.58 -9.32
CA ALA A 95 -0.23 -2.03 -8.69
C ALA A 95 -0.06 -1.89 -7.17
N THR A 96 -0.68 -0.85 -6.62
CA THR A 96 -0.95 -0.76 -5.18
C THR A 96 -2.21 -1.56 -4.86
N LEU A 97 -2.08 -2.57 -4.01
CA LEU A 97 -3.20 -3.35 -3.49
C LEU A 97 -3.83 -2.61 -2.31
N VAL A 98 -5.05 -2.10 -2.48
CA VAL A 98 -5.82 -1.47 -1.41
C VAL A 98 -6.81 -2.48 -0.87
N ILE A 99 -6.68 -2.76 0.41
CA ILE A 99 -7.51 -3.69 1.17
C ILE A 99 -8.36 -2.85 2.11
N CYS A 100 -9.68 -2.93 1.95
CA CYS A 100 -10.58 -2.06 2.68
C CYS A 100 -11.87 -2.77 3.09
N PRO A 101 -12.64 -2.25 4.07
CA PRO A 101 -13.98 -2.74 4.34
C PRO A 101 -14.86 -2.66 3.09
N LYS A 102 -15.79 -3.61 2.92
CA LYS A 102 -16.72 -3.63 1.77
C LYS A 102 -17.48 -2.31 1.59
N ALA A 103 -17.75 -1.62 2.69
CA ALA A 103 -18.47 -0.34 2.70
C ALA A 103 -17.65 0.80 2.07
N THR A 104 -16.31 0.75 2.12
CA THR A 104 -15.45 1.85 1.63
C THR A 104 -14.90 1.62 0.22
N LEU A 105 -15.07 0.44 -0.37
CA LEU A 105 -14.70 0.16 -1.77
C LEU A 105 -15.20 1.23 -2.75
N LYS A 106 -16.50 1.55 -2.68
CA LYS A 106 -17.12 2.56 -3.56
C LYS A 106 -16.60 3.97 -3.29
N ASN A 107 -16.19 4.26 -2.05
CA ASN A 107 -15.62 5.55 -1.70
C ASN A 107 -14.27 5.72 -2.40
N TRP A 108 -13.42 4.69 -2.40
CA TRP A 108 -12.16 4.71 -3.17
C TRP A 108 -12.38 4.98 -4.67
N GLU A 109 -13.36 4.31 -5.28
CA GLU A 109 -13.71 4.57 -6.69
C GLU A 109 -14.20 6.01 -6.91
N HIS A 110 -15.04 6.50 -5.99
CA HIS A 110 -15.59 7.85 -6.07
C HIS A 110 -14.49 8.91 -5.94
N GLU A 111 -13.56 8.75 -5.01
CA GLU A 111 -12.42 9.66 -4.83
C GLU A 111 -11.53 9.71 -6.08
N ILE A 112 -11.23 8.54 -6.68
CA ILE A 112 -10.47 8.45 -7.94
C ILE A 112 -11.18 9.21 -9.07
N THR A 113 -12.48 8.94 -9.26
CA THR A 113 -13.23 9.49 -10.40
C THR A 113 -13.60 10.96 -10.23
N THR A 114 -13.67 11.47 -9.00
CA THR A 114 -14.05 12.86 -8.70
C THR A 114 -12.86 13.79 -8.70
N HIS A 115 -11.73 13.37 -8.14
CA HIS A 115 -10.58 14.26 -7.88
C HIS A 115 -9.45 14.15 -8.88
N PHE A 116 -9.47 13.14 -9.75
CA PHE A 116 -8.42 12.91 -10.74
C PHE A 116 -8.98 12.92 -12.17
N ALA A 117 -8.12 13.30 -13.12
CA ALA A 117 -8.49 13.27 -14.53
C ALA A 117 -8.82 11.84 -14.98
N LYS A 118 -9.69 11.72 -15.98
CA LYS A 118 -10.07 10.41 -16.52
C LYS A 118 -8.82 9.62 -16.92
N ASN A 119 -8.74 8.36 -16.48
CA ASN A 119 -7.65 7.42 -16.74
C ASN A 119 -6.27 7.79 -16.15
N SER A 120 -6.15 8.82 -15.29
CA SER A 120 -4.85 9.13 -14.67
C SER A 120 -4.48 8.14 -13.56
N ILE A 121 -5.47 7.47 -12.97
CA ILE A 121 -5.29 6.37 -12.01
C ILE A 121 -6.11 5.19 -12.52
N PRO A 122 -5.57 4.36 -13.44
CA PRO A 122 -6.24 3.12 -13.86
C PRO A 122 -6.39 2.21 -12.64
N TYR A 123 -7.60 1.73 -12.40
CA TYR A 123 -7.90 0.88 -11.26
C TYR A 123 -8.73 -0.34 -11.66
N SER A 124 -8.58 -1.42 -10.89
CA SER A 124 -9.38 -2.64 -11.01
C SER A 124 -9.99 -3.00 -9.67
N ILE A 125 -11.18 -3.61 -9.70
CA ILE A 125 -11.85 -4.13 -8.51
C ILE A 125 -11.75 -5.65 -8.51
N PHE A 126 -11.04 -6.20 -7.54
CA PHE A 126 -10.97 -7.64 -7.31
C PHE A 126 -11.93 -8.01 -6.18
N TYR A 127 -13.23 -8.09 -6.50
CA TYR A 127 -14.28 -8.40 -5.52
C TYR A 127 -15.50 -9.09 -6.15
N GLY A 128 -16.27 -9.82 -5.33
CA GLY A 128 -17.52 -10.44 -5.75
C GLY A 128 -17.37 -11.58 -6.76
N ARG A 129 -18.44 -11.90 -7.50
CA ARG A 129 -18.45 -13.01 -8.50
C ARG A 129 -17.72 -12.68 -9.80
N GLY A 130 -17.45 -11.40 -10.07
CA GLY A 130 -16.75 -10.96 -11.28
C GLY A 130 -15.24 -11.26 -11.24
N ARG A 131 -14.68 -11.47 -10.04
CA ARG A 131 -13.22 -11.58 -9.85
C ARG A 131 -12.56 -12.81 -10.48
N ASP A 132 -13.29 -13.93 -10.58
CA ASP A 132 -12.78 -15.15 -11.24
C ASP A 132 -12.58 -14.96 -12.75
N ARG A 133 -13.19 -13.91 -13.31
CA ARG A 133 -13.05 -13.53 -14.71
C ARG A 133 -11.99 -12.46 -14.93
N THR A 134 -11.42 -11.88 -13.86
CA THR A 134 -10.41 -10.83 -13.98
C THR A 134 -9.05 -11.46 -14.27
N PRO A 135 -8.51 -11.31 -15.49
CA PRO A 135 -7.20 -11.84 -15.83
C PRO A 135 -6.10 -11.17 -15.00
N LYS A 136 -5.00 -11.89 -14.76
CA LYS A 136 -3.84 -11.35 -14.04
C LYS A 136 -3.26 -10.12 -14.76
N GLU A 137 -3.35 -10.12 -16.07
CA GLU A 137 -2.89 -9.05 -16.97
C GLU A 137 -3.66 -7.75 -16.70
N THR A 138 -4.96 -7.82 -16.44
CA THR A 138 -5.78 -6.65 -16.08
C THR A 138 -5.31 -6.04 -14.76
N LEU A 139 -5.01 -6.87 -13.77
CA LEU A 139 -4.49 -6.41 -12.48
C LEU A 139 -3.11 -5.75 -12.66
N LYS A 140 -2.22 -6.34 -13.47
CA LYS A 140 -0.90 -5.77 -13.78
C LYS A 140 -0.96 -4.46 -14.57
N SER A 141 -1.99 -4.26 -15.38
CA SER A 141 -2.21 -3.00 -16.11
C SER A 141 -2.81 -1.88 -15.26
N SER A 142 -3.15 -2.16 -14.00
CA SER A 142 -3.76 -1.18 -13.08
C SER A 142 -2.70 -0.55 -12.18
N MET A 143 -2.90 0.73 -11.81
CA MET A 143 -2.15 1.37 -10.73
C MET A 143 -2.72 1.02 -9.35
N VAL A 144 -4.03 0.78 -9.27
CA VAL A 144 -4.73 0.45 -8.03
C VAL A 144 -5.55 -0.82 -8.22
N VAL A 145 -5.43 -1.76 -7.29
CA VAL A 145 -6.35 -2.90 -7.19
C VAL A 145 -7.08 -2.82 -5.87
N LEU A 146 -8.41 -2.65 -5.94
CA LEU A 146 -9.28 -2.58 -4.77
C LEU A 146 -9.80 -3.97 -4.41
N THR A 147 -9.68 -4.35 -3.14
CA THR A 147 -10.18 -5.62 -2.61
C THR A 147 -10.72 -5.46 -1.19
N SER A 148 -11.38 -6.50 -0.67
CA SER A 148 -11.88 -6.55 0.69
C SER A 148 -11.10 -7.52 1.57
N TYR A 149 -11.10 -7.29 2.88
CA TYR A 149 -10.45 -8.16 3.87
C TYR A 149 -10.80 -9.65 3.75
N ASP A 150 -12.04 -9.98 3.39
CA ASP A 150 -12.51 -11.36 3.21
C ASP A 150 -11.77 -12.15 2.09
N LEU A 151 -10.93 -11.48 1.28
CA LEU A 151 -10.26 -12.06 0.10
C LEU A 151 -8.75 -12.26 0.27
N ILE A 152 -8.18 -11.92 1.43
CA ILE A 152 -6.73 -12.02 1.68
C ILE A 152 -6.31 -13.46 2.03
N GLY A 153 -7.21 -14.27 2.58
CA GLY A 153 -6.93 -15.60 3.14
C GLY A 153 -6.77 -16.76 2.14
N THR A 154 -6.38 -17.92 2.67
CA THR A 154 -6.30 -19.21 1.95
C THR A 154 -7.68 -19.77 1.62
N SER A 155 -8.62 -19.62 2.56
CA SER A 155 -10.04 -19.84 2.35
C SER A 155 -10.69 -18.49 2.07
N GLY A 156 -10.65 -18.04 0.82
CA GLY A 156 -11.60 -17.00 0.40
C GLY A 156 -12.99 -17.40 0.86
N ASN A 157 -13.80 -16.44 1.34
CA ASN A 157 -15.13 -16.62 1.93
C ASN A 157 -15.58 -18.10 2.03
N PRO A 158 -15.64 -18.74 3.21
CA PRO A 158 -15.91 -20.17 3.36
C PRO A 158 -17.22 -20.66 2.70
N LEU A 159 -18.13 -19.75 2.33
CA LEU A 159 -19.32 -20.04 1.53
C LEU A 159 -19.03 -20.28 0.03
N HIS A 160 -17.83 -19.95 -0.44
CA HIS A 160 -17.41 -19.96 -1.84
C HIS A 160 -15.95 -20.41 -2.02
N THR A 161 -15.68 -21.67 -1.67
CA THR A 161 -14.36 -22.32 -1.68
C THR A 161 -13.68 -22.43 -3.05
N ASN A 162 -14.41 -22.22 -4.16
CA ASN A 162 -13.89 -22.31 -5.53
C ASN A 162 -13.50 -20.96 -6.15
N GLN A 163 -13.44 -19.89 -5.36
CA GLN A 163 -13.16 -18.54 -5.88
C GLN A 163 -11.71 -18.14 -5.67
N ASN A 164 -11.14 -17.41 -6.64
CA ASN A 164 -9.81 -16.86 -6.53
C ASN A 164 -9.71 -15.87 -5.36
N THR A 165 -8.59 -15.94 -4.64
CA THR A 165 -8.22 -15.04 -3.54
C THR A 165 -7.02 -14.19 -3.95
N ILE A 166 -6.71 -13.16 -3.18
CA ILE A 166 -5.48 -12.39 -3.41
C ILE A 166 -4.26 -13.32 -3.32
N LYS A 167 -4.26 -14.27 -2.39
CA LYS A 167 -3.19 -15.26 -2.24
C LYS A 167 -3.08 -16.17 -3.47
N SER A 168 -4.19 -16.57 -4.09
CA SER A 168 -4.15 -17.45 -5.28
C SER A 168 -3.58 -16.78 -6.53
N LEU A 169 -3.47 -15.45 -6.54
CA LEU A 169 -2.85 -14.71 -7.64
C LEU A 169 -1.33 -14.92 -7.73
N ASN A 170 -0.68 -15.33 -6.63
CA ASN A 170 0.78 -15.47 -6.51
C ASN A 170 1.52 -14.24 -7.07
N MET A 171 1.13 -13.06 -6.59
CA MET A 171 1.69 -11.78 -7.00
C MET A 171 2.44 -11.12 -5.85
N GLU A 172 3.59 -10.57 -6.16
CA GLU A 172 4.32 -9.64 -5.29
C GLU A 172 3.85 -8.23 -5.65
N TRP A 173 3.19 -7.55 -4.71
CA TRP A 173 2.61 -6.22 -4.93
C TRP A 173 3.63 -5.13 -4.59
N TYR A 174 3.68 -4.07 -5.39
CA TYR A 174 4.57 -2.93 -5.14
C TYR A 174 4.29 -2.28 -3.77
N ARG A 175 3.00 -2.12 -3.45
CA ARG A 175 2.54 -1.54 -2.18
C ARG A 175 1.25 -2.21 -1.74
N ILE A 176 1.09 -2.38 -0.43
CA ILE A 176 -0.17 -2.79 0.20
C ILE A 176 -0.65 -1.64 1.08
N VAL A 177 -1.92 -1.26 0.93
CA VAL A 177 -2.60 -0.27 1.78
C VAL A 177 -3.72 -0.97 2.52
N LEU A 178 -3.75 -0.82 3.84
CA LEU A 178 -4.82 -1.32 4.70
C LEU A 178 -5.66 -0.13 5.15
N ASP A 179 -6.91 -0.07 4.72
CA ASP A 179 -7.87 0.97 5.05
C ASP A 179 -8.70 0.56 6.28
N GLU A 180 -8.87 1.47 7.24
CA GLU A 180 -9.59 1.21 8.50
C GLU A 180 -9.07 -0.03 9.27
N ALA A 181 -7.75 -0.22 9.28
CA ALA A 181 -7.08 -1.30 10.00
C ALA A 181 -6.97 -0.97 11.50
N GLN A 182 -7.94 -1.46 12.28
CA GLN A 182 -8.06 -1.28 13.72
C GLN A 182 -8.21 -2.62 14.45
#